data_AF-A0A2K3PRV1-F1
#
_entry.id   AF-A0A2K3PRV1-F1
#
_cell.length_a   1.000
_cell.length_b   1.000
_cell.length_c   1.000
_cell.angle_alpha   90.00
_cell.angle_beta   90.00
_cell.angle_gamma   90.00
#
_symmetry.space_group_name_H-M   'P 1'
#
loop_
_entity.id
_entity.type
_entity.pdbx_description
1 polymer ?
#
loop_
_entity_poly.entity_id
_entity_poly.type
_entity_poly.pdbx_seq_one_letter_code
_entity_poly.pdbx_strand_id
1 'polypeptide(L)'
;MTLSILLQDALSVPWSALHRRMSKLYFAMRVIEKFEEAEGRSAGDVSDADLSSVLKLKKELCTAQSLNESHVPDTLLERLVADTTEFPPVSAVIGGILGQEVIKAISGKGDPIKNFFYFDASDGKGVIEDISDSNTGK
;
A
#
# COMPACT_ATOMS: atom_id res chain seq x y z
N MET A 1 -6.82 -24.13 -7.76
CA MET A 1 -6.48 -23.12 -8.80
C MET A 1 -6.70 -21.77 -8.15
N THR A 2 -5.62 -21.15 -7.68
CA THR A 2 -5.69 -19.90 -6.94
C THR A 2 -6.05 -18.79 -7.91
N LEU A 3 -7.19 -18.13 -7.74
CA LEU A 3 -7.55 -16.94 -8.54
C LEU A 3 -6.49 -15.86 -8.26
N SER A 4 -5.54 -15.69 -9.18
CA SER A 4 -4.65 -14.54 -9.20
C SER A 4 -5.43 -13.36 -9.77
N ILE A 5 -5.78 -12.40 -8.92
CA ILE A 5 -6.40 -11.14 -9.33
C ILE A 5 -5.35 -10.22 -9.94
N LEU A 6 -5.74 -9.39 -10.91
CA LEU A 6 -4.83 -8.40 -11.48
C LEU A 6 -4.60 -7.27 -10.49
N LEU A 7 -3.42 -6.65 -10.55
CA LEU A 7 -3.08 -5.50 -9.69
C LEU A 7 -4.11 -4.38 -9.86
N GLN A 8 -4.52 -4.08 -11.09
CA GLN A 8 -5.52 -3.07 -11.39
C GLN A 8 -6.85 -3.34 -10.67
N ASP A 9 -7.27 -4.61 -10.58
CA ASP A 9 -8.53 -4.99 -9.96
C ASP A 9 -8.43 -4.79 -8.45
N ALA A 10 -7.32 -5.22 -7.84
CA ALA A 10 -7.06 -5.01 -6.41
C ALA A 10 -7.02 -3.53 -6.02
N LEU A 11 -6.40 -2.68 -6.85
CA LEU A 11 -6.31 -1.23 -6.63
C LEU A 11 -7.64 -0.50 -6.88
N SER A 12 -8.58 -1.13 -7.57
CA SER A 12 -9.93 -0.59 -7.85
C SER A 12 -10.94 -0.87 -6.74
N VAL A 13 -10.61 -1.74 -5.78
CA VAL A 13 -11.51 -2.07 -4.66
C VAL A 13 -11.78 -0.80 -3.83
N PRO A 14 -13.07 -0.41 -3.65
CA PRO A 14 -13.43 0.75 -2.85
C PRO A 14 -12.92 0.61 -1.41
N TRP A 15 -12.40 1.69 -0.81
CA TRP A 15 -11.81 1.58 0.52
C TRP A 15 -12.84 1.19 1.59
N SER A 16 -14.11 1.53 1.37
CA SER A 16 -15.24 1.11 2.21
C SER A 16 -15.53 -0.39 2.16
N ALA A 17 -15.12 -1.08 1.09
CA ALA A 17 -15.29 -2.53 0.94
C ALA A 17 -14.12 -3.33 1.54
N LEU A 18 -13.01 -2.66 1.87
CA LEU A 18 -11.86 -3.31 2.50
C LEU A 18 -12.14 -3.66 3.95
N HIS A 19 -11.46 -4.69 4.47
CA HIS A 19 -11.73 -5.14 5.84
C HIS A 19 -11.29 -4.11 6.89
N ARG A 20 -12.02 -4.02 8.01
CA ARG A 20 -11.78 -3.00 9.05
C ARG A 20 -10.35 -2.94 9.59
N ARG A 21 -9.60 -4.05 9.52
CA ARG A 21 -8.22 -4.17 10.00
C ARG A 21 -7.16 -3.86 8.94
N MET A 22 -7.54 -3.27 7.81
CA MET A 22 -6.58 -2.92 6.75
C MET A 22 -5.45 -2.07 7.33
N SER A 23 -4.24 -2.38 6.88
CA SER A 23 -3.06 -1.60 7.20
C SER A 23 -3.25 -0.14 6.83
N LYS A 24 -2.94 0.75 7.76
CA LYS A 24 -2.92 2.19 7.53
C LYS A 24 -1.89 2.58 6.48
N LEU A 25 -0.85 1.76 6.33
CA LEU A 25 0.21 1.94 5.34
C LEU A 25 -0.32 1.78 3.91
N TYR A 26 -1.30 0.89 3.67
CA TYR A 26 -1.97 0.79 2.37
C TYR A 26 -2.58 2.14 1.97
N PHE A 27 -3.41 2.71 2.85
CA PHE A 27 -4.09 3.98 2.54
C PHE A 27 -3.11 5.13 2.39
N ALA A 28 -2.09 5.22 3.25
CA ALA A 28 -1.07 6.26 3.16
C ALA A 28 -0.29 6.19 1.83
N MET A 29 0.14 5.00 1.40
CA MET A 29 0.79 4.82 0.10
C MET A 29 -0.14 5.20 -1.06
N ARG A 30 -1.42 4.80 -1.00
CA ARG A 30 -2.40 5.18 -2.05
C ARG A 30 -2.65 6.68 -2.13
N VAL A 31 -2.60 7.40 -1.01
CA VAL A 31 -2.70 8.88 -1.01
C VAL A 31 -1.48 9.48 -1.71
N ILE A 32 -0.27 9.02 -1.39
CA ILE A 32 0.98 9.51 -2.00
C ILE A 32 1.01 9.20 -3.49
N GLU A 33 0.70 7.98 -3.89
CA GLU A 33 0.66 7.57 -5.30
C GLU A 33 -0.35 8.41 -6.11
N LYS A 34 -1.53 8.69 -5.54
CA LYS A 34 -2.53 9.56 -6.19
C LYS A 34 -2.09 11.02 -6.27
N PHE A 35 -1.31 11.49 -5.29
CA PHE A 35 -0.71 12.82 -5.33
C PHE A 35 0.35 12.90 -6.43
N GLU A 36 1.26 11.93 -6.50
CA GLU A 36 2.29 11.86 -7.54
C GLU A 36 1.67 11.80 -8.93
N GLU A 37 0.63 10.99 -9.13
CA GLU A 37 -0.13 10.92 -10.39
C GLU A 37 -0.77 12.27 -10.76
N ALA A 38 -1.39 12.95 -9.80
CA ALA A 38 -2.06 14.23 -10.03
C ALA A 38 -1.09 15.37 -10.37
N GLU A 39 0.08 15.38 -9.75
CA GLU A 39 1.12 16.39 -9.94
C GLU A 39 2.14 16.02 -11.04
N GLY A 40 1.97 14.85 -11.68
CA GLY A 40 2.86 14.37 -12.73
C GLY A 40 4.27 14.03 -12.24
N ARG A 41 4.40 13.61 -10.98
CA ARG A 41 5.68 13.25 -10.35
C ARG A 41 6.06 11.81 -10.60
N SER A 42 7.36 11.55 -10.48
CA SER A 42 7.87 10.18 -10.43
C SER A 42 7.65 9.58 -9.04
N ALA A 43 7.58 8.26 -8.94
CA ALA A 43 7.44 7.57 -7.66
C ALA A 43 8.61 7.92 -6.72
N GLY A 44 8.31 8.34 -5.49
CA GLY A 44 9.29 8.76 -4.49
C GLY A 44 9.77 10.21 -4.64
N ASP A 45 9.25 10.98 -5.60
CA ASP A 45 9.59 12.39 -5.82
C ASP A 45 8.65 13.34 -5.04
N VAL A 46 8.23 12.90 -3.85
CA VAL A 46 7.47 13.70 -2.89
C VAL A 46 8.40 14.26 -1.82
N SER A 47 8.11 15.45 -1.31
CA SER A 47 8.95 16.16 -0.34
C SER A 47 8.13 16.89 0.71
N ASP A 48 8.75 17.34 1.79
CA ASP A 48 8.09 18.11 2.86
C ASP A 48 7.29 19.32 2.35
N ALA A 49 7.69 19.93 1.23
CA ALA A 49 6.98 21.04 0.61
C ALA A 49 5.56 20.66 0.15
N ASP A 50 5.33 19.37 -0.10
CA ASP A 50 4.09 18.81 -0.63
C ASP A 50 3.12 18.37 0.45
N LEU A 51 3.58 18.27 1.69
CA LEU A 51 2.81 17.72 2.80
C LEU A 51 1.43 18.38 2.92
N SER A 52 1.34 19.70 2.76
CA SER A 52 0.06 20.41 2.83
C SER A 52 -0.92 19.96 1.75
N SER A 53 -0.43 19.74 0.52
CA SER A 53 -1.23 19.25 -0.61
C SER A 53 -1.58 17.78 -0.45
N VAL A 54 -0.66 16.96 0.04
CA VAL A 54 -0.88 15.54 0.37
C VAL A 54 -1.98 15.39 1.44
N LEU A 55 -1.93 16.17 2.52
CA LEU A 55 -2.95 16.16 3.58
C LEU A 55 -4.31 16.67 3.08
N LYS A 56 -4.34 17.59 2.12
CA LYS A 56 -5.57 18.01 1.46
C LYS A 56 -6.16 16.86 0.62
N LEU A 57 -5.35 16.21 -0.21
CA LEU A 57 -5.78 15.08 -1.03
C LEU A 57 -6.24 13.90 -0.17
N LYS A 58 -5.57 13.64 0.96
CA LYS A 58 -5.99 12.65 1.96
C LYS A 58 -7.47 12.83 2.35
N LYS A 59 -7.88 14.07 2.66
CA LYS A 59 -9.26 14.39 3.07
C LYS A 59 -10.26 14.15 1.93
N GLU A 60 -9.90 14.56 0.73
CA GLU A 60 -10.71 14.37 -0.47
C GLU A 60 -10.92 12.88 -0.76
N LEU A 61 -9.85 12.07 -0.73
CA LEU A 61 -9.91 10.63 -0.93
C LEU A 61 -10.69 9.90 0.18
N CYS A 62 -10.47 10.26 1.45
CA CYS A 62 -11.22 9.69 2.57
C CYS A 62 -12.72 9.96 2.42
N THR A 63 -13.09 11.19 2.02
CA THR A 63 -14.49 11.56 1.77
C THR A 63 -15.07 10.79 0.58
N ALA A 64 -14.36 10.76 -0.55
CA ALA A 64 -14.81 10.08 -1.77
C ALA A 64 -14.98 8.56 -1.57
N GLN A 65 -14.11 7.95 -0.77
CA GLN A 65 -14.11 6.52 -0.51
C GLN A 65 -14.90 6.12 0.75
N SER A 66 -15.59 7.08 1.40
CA SER A 66 -16.34 6.86 2.64
C SER A 66 -15.51 6.21 3.76
N LEU A 67 -14.24 6.59 3.87
CA LEU A 67 -13.31 6.12 4.90
C LEU A 67 -13.10 7.20 5.97
N ASN A 68 -13.05 6.79 7.24
CA ASN A 68 -12.72 7.72 8.32
C ASN A 68 -11.22 8.10 8.26
N GLU A 69 -10.92 9.40 8.34
CA GLU A 69 -9.54 9.93 8.27
C GLU A 69 -8.57 9.30 9.28
N SER A 70 -9.05 8.76 10.41
CA SER A 70 -8.21 8.07 11.41
C SER A 70 -7.53 6.79 10.90
N HIS A 71 -7.99 6.25 9.76
CA HIS A 71 -7.33 5.17 9.05
C HIS A 71 -6.07 5.63 8.29
N VAL A 72 -5.89 6.93 8.08
CA VAL A 72 -4.71 7.53 7.45
C VAL A 72 -4.12 8.60 8.38
N PRO A 73 -3.27 8.21 9.34
CA PRO A 73 -2.70 9.14 10.31
C PRO A 73 -1.79 10.16 9.62
N ASP A 74 -1.95 11.45 9.97
CA ASP A 74 -1.13 12.53 9.41
C ASP A 74 0.36 12.29 9.69
N THR A 75 0.70 11.80 10.89
CA THR A 75 2.08 11.45 11.28
C THR A 75 2.72 10.37 10.41
N LEU A 76 1.91 9.48 9.82
CA LEU A 76 2.40 8.47 8.89
C LEU A 76 2.73 9.12 7.53
N LEU A 77 1.88 10.02 7.05
CA LEU A 77 2.13 10.77 5.82
C LEU A 77 3.33 11.70 5.96
N GLU A 78 3.43 12.43 7.07
CA GLU A 78 4.58 13.27 7.41
C GLU A 78 5.88 12.48 7.30
N ARG A 79 5.95 11.29 7.91
CA ARG A 79 7.14 10.46 7.87
C ARG A 79 7.47 9.95 6.47
N LEU A 80 6.46 9.52 5.70
CA LEU A 80 6.67 8.98 4.35
C LEU A 80 7.06 10.07 3.34
N VAL A 81 6.61 11.30 3.56
CA VAL A 81 6.92 12.46 2.72
C VAL A 81 8.28 13.07 3.07
N ALA A 82 8.67 13.02 4.36
CA ALA A 82 9.94 13.56 4.83
C ALA A 82 11.17 12.74 4.43
N ASP A 83 11.00 11.43 4.19
CA ASP A 83 12.11 10.55 3.86
C ASP A 83 11.72 9.50 2.80
N THR A 84 12.15 9.77 1.57
CA THR A 84 11.98 8.87 0.41
C THR A 84 13.25 8.10 0.09
N THR A 85 14.25 8.14 0.98
CA THR A 85 15.55 7.49 0.78
C THR A 85 15.39 5.97 0.81
N GLU A 86 16.09 5.28 -0.09
CA GLU A 86 16.18 3.83 -0.03
C GLU A 86 17.10 3.39 1.12
N PHE A 87 16.58 2.54 2.00
CA PHE A 87 17.33 1.96 3.11
C PHE A 87 17.80 0.55 2.77
N PRO A 88 19.12 0.27 2.68
CA PRO A 88 19.62 -1.06 2.34
C PRO A 88 19.08 -2.21 3.22
N PRO A 89 18.87 -2.06 4.54
CA PRO A 89 18.23 -3.09 5.35
C PRO A 89 16.78 -3.38 4.95
N VAL A 90 16.03 -2.35 4.54
CA VAL A 90 14.64 -2.52 4.07
C VAL A 90 14.63 -3.24 2.74
N SER A 91 15.51 -2.85 1.80
CA SER A 91 15.66 -3.53 0.51
C SER A 91 16.03 -5.01 0.67
N ALA A 92 16.86 -5.35 1.65
CA ALA A 92 17.20 -6.74 1.97
C ALA A 92 15.99 -7.55 2.49
N VAL A 93 15.16 -6.96 3.37
CA VAL A 93 13.93 -7.60 3.87
C VAL A 93 12.94 -7.82 2.73
N ILE A 94 12.63 -6.76 1.96
CA ILE A 94 11.69 -6.83 0.85
C ILE A 94 12.19 -7.81 -0.22
N GLY A 95 13.46 -7.72 -0.61
CA GLY A 95 14.07 -8.62 -1.59
C GLY A 95 14.09 -10.08 -1.15
N GLY A 96 14.34 -10.34 0.13
CA GLY A 96 14.28 -11.69 0.69
C GLY A 96 12.89 -12.31 0.61
N ILE A 97 11.86 -11.54 0.97
CA ILE A 97 10.46 -12.00 0.92
C ILE A 97 10.02 -12.18 -0.53
N LEU A 98 10.27 -11.19 -1.40
CA LEU A 98 9.95 -11.26 -2.81
C LEU A 98 10.61 -12.47 -3.49
N GLY A 99 11.89 -12.72 -3.20
CA GLY A 99 12.62 -13.87 -3.73
C GLY A 99 11.99 -15.21 -3.33
N GLN A 100 11.54 -15.33 -2.08
CA GLN A 100 10.80 -16.53 -1.63
C GLN A 100 9.47 -16.70 -2.36
N GLU A 101 8.72 -15.62 -2.59
CA GLU A 101 7.45 -15.67 -3.32
C GLU A 101 7.64 -16.06 -4.79
N VAL A 102 8.70 -15.57 -5.44
CA VAL A 102 9.08 -15.99 -6.79
C VAL A 102 9.36 -17.49 -6.82
N ILE A 103 10.12 -18.03 -5.86
CA ILE A 103 10.43 -19.46 -5.77
C ILE A 103 9.14 -20.28 -5.61
N LYS A 104 8.23 -19.89 -4.71
CA LYS A 104 6.94 -20.58 -4.51
C LYS A 104 6.11 -20.59 -5.79
N ALA A 105 6.04 -19.46 -6.48
CA ALA A 105 5.27 -19.31 -7.72
C ALA A 105 5.80 -20.21 -8.85
N ILE A 106 7.12 -20.26 -9.06
CA ILE A 106 7.71 -21.09 -10.13
C ILE A 106 7.76 -22.57 -9.79
N SER A 107 7.92 -22.93 -8.50
CA SER A 107 8.03 -24.33 -8.09
C SER A 107 6.67 -25.01 -7.88
N GLY A 108 5.59 -24.22 -7.77
CA GLY A 108 4.26 -24.71 -7.40
C GLY A 108 4.22 -25.35 -6.00
N LYS A 109 5.12 -24.93 -5.10
CA LYS A 109 5.24 -25.48 -3.74
C LYS A 109 5.10 -24.38 -2.70
N GLY A 110 4.30 -24.65 -1.68
CA GLY A 110 3.89 -23.66 -0.68
C GLY A 110 2.76 -22.79 -1.18
N ASP A 111 2.19 -22.00 -0.26
CA ASP A 111 1.13 -21.04 -0.57
C ASP A 111 1.74 -19.64 -0.76
N PRO A 112 1.60 -19.05 -1.97
CA PRO A 112 2.02 -17.67 -2.20
C PRO A 112 1.19 -16.67 -1.41
N ILE A 113 1.82 -15.53 -1.10
CA ILE A 113 1.17 -14.34 -0.53
C ILE A 113 0.07 -13.86 -1.48
N LYS A 114 -1.06 -13.48 -0.90
CA LYS A 114 -2.18 -12.85 -1.60
C LYS A 114 -2.54 -11.57 -0.87
N ASN A 115 -2.45 -10.41 -1.49
CA ASN A 115 -1.71 -10.08 -2.71
C ASN A 115 -0.74 -8.91 -2.49
N PHE A 116 -0.81 -8.26 -1.33
CA PHE A 116 0.15 -7.23 -0.93
C PHE A 116 0.91 -7.65 0.32
N PHE A 117 2.17 -7.24 0.37
CA PHE A 117 3.01 -7.30 1.54
C PHE A 117 3.52 -5.89 1.84
N TYR A 118 3.31 -5.43 3.06
CA TYR A 118 3.76 -4.14 3.57
C TYR A 118 4.75 -4.35 4.70
N PHE A 119 5.83 -3.57 4.73
CA PHE A 119 6.80 -3.60 5.81
C PHE A 119 7.03 -2.18 6.33
N ASP A 120 6.95 -2.02 7.65
CA ASP A 120 7.28 -0.77 8.33
C ASP A 120 8.57 -0.96 9.14
N ALA A 121 9.64 -0.26 8.73
CA ALA A 121 10.94 -0.34 9.38
C ALA A 121 10.95 0.29 10.79
N SER A 122 10.01 1.17 11.10
CA SER A 122 9.97 1.87 12.39
C SER A 122 9.52 0.98 13.54
N ASP A 123 8.64 0.01 13.27
CA ASP A 123 8.15 -0.95 14.26
C ASP A 123 8.50 -2.41 13.91
N GLY A 124 9.15 -2.62 12.76
CA GLY A 124 9.62 -3.91 12.29
C GLY A 124 8.50 -4.86 11.84
N LYS A 125 7.28 -4.36 11.62
CA LYS A 125 6.14 -5.22 11.28
C LYS A 125 6.00 -5.42 9.78
N GLY A 126 5.87 -6.69 9.39
CA GLY A 126 5.39 -7.12 8.07
C GLY A 126 3.91 -7.47 8.14
N VAL A 127 3.11 -6.96 7.21
CA VAL A 127 1.66 -7.21 7.12
C VAL A 127 1.34 -7.73 5.72
N ILE A 128 0.58 -8.82 5.66
CA ILE A 128 0.03 -9.35 4.42
C ILE A 128 -1.43 -8.91 4.33
N GLU A 129 -1.80 -8.34 3.18
CA GLU A 129 -3.16 -7.88 2.90
C GLU A 129 -3.70 -8.62 1.67
N ASP A 130 -4.85 -9.28 1.84
CA ASP A 130 -5.62 -9.89 0.76
C ASP A 130 -6.66 -8.88 0.28
N ILE A 131 -6.31 -8.16 -0.79
CA ILE A 131 -7.17 -7.17 -1.42
C ILE A 131 -7.81 -7.81 -2.64
N SER A 132 -8.72 -8.75 -2.40
CA SER A 132 -9.57 -9.34 -3.40
C SER A 132 -11.00 -8.83 -3.26
N ASP A 133 -11.64 -8.52 -4.38
CA ASP A 133 -13.01 -8.04 -4.37
C ASP A 133 -13.91 -9.19 -3.92
N SER A 134 -14.55 -9.04 -2.75
CA SER A 134 -15.39 -10.09 -2.14
C SER A 134 -16.61 -10.49 -3.00
N ASN A 135 -16.83 -9.80 -4.13
CA ASN A 135 -17.88 -10.05 -5.10
C ASN A 135 -17.55 -11.06 -6.19
N THR A 136 -16.31 -11.55 -6.32
CA THR A 136 -15.98 -12.59 -7.34
C THR A 136 -16.39 -14.02 -6.91
N GLY A 137 -17.32 -14.17 -5.96
CA GLY A 137 -17.68 -15.44 -5.33
C GLY A 137 -19.17 -15.66 -5.10
N LYS A 138 -20.06 -15.02 -5.85
CA LYS A 138 -21.49 -15.37 -5.90
C LYS A 138 -22.01 -15.47 -7.32
#